data_AF-A0A931G071-F1
#
_entry.id   AF-A0A931G071-F1
#
_cell.length_a   1.000
_cell.length_b   1.000
_cell.length_c   1.000
_cell.angle_alpha   90.00
_cell.angle_beta   90.00
_cell.angle_gamma   90.00
#
_symmetry.space_group_name_H-M   'P 1'
#
loop_
_entity.id
_entity.type
_entity.pdbx_description
1 polymer ?
#
loop_
_entity_poly.entity_id
_entity_poly.type
_entity_poly.pdbx_seq_one_letter_code
_entity_poly.pdbx_strand_id
1 'polypeptide(L)'
;MSEALQHIKALAALLPDAQRSAHAYARSVDLFSGADEIEAAHESGRAYVAATRMALLQSEVSEALQEIRSRTLDLAPDARRPDDALSLELADILIRTLELSEYLGVDLGAALVTKTAETLSGYRHGGVRF
;
A
#
# COMPACT_ATOMS: atom_id res chain seq x y z
N MET A 1 -15.33 5.93 21.83
CA MET A 1 -14.62 5.65 20.56
C MET A 1 -13.50 4.69 20.90
N SER A 2 -13.36 3.55 20.20
CA SER A 2 -12.26 2.62 20.53
C SER A 2 -10.90 3.29 20.30
N GLU A 3 -9.92 2.95 21.13
CA GLU A 3 -8.54 3.43 21.01
C GLU A 3 -7.95 3.15 19.62
N ALA A 4 -8.27 1.99 19.05
CA ALA A 4 -7.92 1.65 17.66
C ALA A 4 -8.45 2.67 16.64
N LEU A 5 -9.71 3.11 16.77
CA LEU A 5 -10.27 4.12 15.86
C LEU A 5 -9.63 5.50 16.05
N GLN A 6 -9.13 5.82 17.24
CA GLN A 6 -8.35 7.04 17.48
C GLN A 6 -7.01 6.99 16.73
N HIS A 7 -6.25 5.91 16.85
CA HIS A 7 -4.97 5.75 16.13
C HIS A 7 -5.17 5.74 14.62
N ILE A 8 -6.21 5.06 14.11
CA ILE A 8 -6.54 5.06 12.68
C ILE A 8 -6.88 6.45 12.17
N LYS A 9 -7.63 7.26 12.93
CA LYS A 9 -7.90 8.65 12.56
C LYS A 9 -6.63 9.50 12.55
N ALA A 10 -5.71 9.29 13.48
CA ALA A 10 -4.43 9.98 13.51
C ALA A 10 -3.58 9.63 12.28
N LEU A 11 -3.49 8.34 11.92
CA LEU A 11 -2.83 7.89 10.69
C LEU A 11 -3.51 8.47 9.44
N ALA A 12 -4.84 8.41 9.37
CA ALA A 12 -5.62 8.92 8.24
C ALA A 12 -5.41 10.41 7.99
N ALA A 13 -5.17 11.19 9.03
CA ALA A 13 -4.84 12.61 8.89
C ALA A 13 -3.50 12.87 8.17
N LEU A 14 -2.55 11.93 8.27
CA LEU A 14 -1.23 12.03 7.63
C LEU A 14 -1.21 11.44 6.22
N LEU A 15 -2.16 10.56 5.89
CA LEU A 15 -2.16 9.82 4.62
C LEU A 15 -2.18 10.73 3.37
N PRO A 16 -2.92 11.84 3.30
CA PRO A 16 -2.87 12.71 2.12
C PRO A 16 -1.47 13.26 1.82
N ASP A 17 -0.72 13.65 2.84
CA ASP A 17 0.67 14.13 2.67
C ASP A 17 1.62 12.98 2.31
N ALA A 18 1.43 11.81 2.92
CA ALA A 18 2.21 10.62 2.63
C ALA A 18 1.99 10.10 1.19
N GLN A 19 0.74 10.11 0.71
CA GLN A 19 0.34 9.76 -0.65
C GLN A 19 1.06 10.64 -1.68
N ARG A 20 0.95 11.97 -1.53
CA ARG A 20 1.66 12.94 -2.37
C ARG A 20 3.17 12.73 -2.37
N SER A 21 3.75 12.53 -1.18
CA SER A 21 5.20 12.36 -1.03
C SER A 21 5.68 11.06 -1.68
N ALA A 22 4.96 9.96 -1.49
CA ALA A 22 5.27 8.67 -2.11
C ALA A 22 5.17 8.74 -3.64
N HIS A 23 4.13 9.38 -4.18
CA HIS A 23 3.99 9.56 -5.63
C HIS A 23 5.08 10.46 -6.21
N ALA A 24 5.42 11.57 -5.54
CA ALA A 24 6.52 12.43 -5.94
C ALA A 24 7.86 11.70 -5.93
N TYR A 25 8.12 10.90 -4.89
CA TYR A 25 9.29 10.04 -4.82
C TYR A 25 9.32 9.04 -5.98
N ALA A 26 8.20 8.34 -6.24
CA ALA A 26 8.09 7.39 -7.34
C ALA A 26 8.39 8.03 -8.70
N ARG A 27 7.91 9.25 -8.96
CA ARG A 27 8.27 10.00 -10.16
C ARG A 27 9.76 10.40 -10.19
N SER A 28 10.36 10.69 -9.03
CA SER A 28 11.79 11.05 -8.95
C SER A 28 12.75 9.90 -9.22
N VAL A 29 12.32 8.66 -8.98
CA VAL A 29 13.10 7.43 -9.24
C VAL A 29 12.63 6.70 -10.50
N ASP A 30 11.99 7.42 -11.41
CA ASP A 30 11.60 6.97 -12.76
C ASP A 30 10.61 5.80 -12.81
N LEU A 31 9.86 5.55 -11.72
CA LEU A 31 8.87 4.47 -11.71
C LEU A 31 7.66 4.77 -12.61
N PHE A 32 7.35 6.04 -12.85
CA PHE A 32 6.27 6.49 -13.74
C PHE A 32 6.79 6.92 -15.12
N SER A 33 8.00 6.51 -15.51
CA SER A 33 8.52 6.79 -16.86
C SER A 33 7.55 6.34 -17.94
N GLY A 34 7.32 7.18 -18.95
CA GLY A 34 6.41 6.89 -20.06
C GLY A 34 4.92 6.84 -19.70
N ALA A 35 4.52 7.07 -18.44
CA ALA A 35 3.12 7.08 -18.05
C ALA A 35 2.31 8.13 -18.83
N ASP A 36 2.85 9.35 -18.95
CA ASP A 36 2.19 10.45 -19.66
C ASP A 36 1.99 10.14 -21.16
N GLU A 37 2.94 9.42 -21.77
CA GLU A 37 2.86 8.97 -23.18
C GLU A 37 1.79 7.89 -23.36
N ILE A 38 1.74 6.90 -22.46
CA ILE A 38 0.74 5.83 -22.48
C ILE A 38 -0.66 6.41 -22.25
N GLU A 39 -0.80 7.34 -21.30
CA GLU A 39 -2.05 8.05 -21.02
C GLU A 39 -2.55 8.82 -22.24
N ALA A 40 -1.67 9.50 -22.97
CA ALA A 40 -2.04 10.23 -24.18
C ALA A 40 -2.32 9.32 -25.39
N ALA A 41 -1.70 8.14 -25.46
CA ALA A 41 -1.77 7.25 -26.61
C ALA A 41 -3.08 6.44 -26.71
N HIS A 42 -3.83 6.28 -25.61
CA HIS A 42 -5.02 5.43 -25.58
C HIS A 42 -6.09 5.96 -24.62
N GLU A 43 -7.37 5.81 -24.95
CA GLU A 43 -8.49 6.25 -24.09
C GLU A 43 -8.46 5.61 -22.69
N SER A 44 -8.00 4.37 -22.62
CA SER A 44 -7.77 3.60 -21.38
C SER A 44 -6.34 3.70 -20.84
N GLY A 45 -5.51 4.62 -21.35
CA GLY A 45 -4.09 4.71 -21.01
C GLY A 45 -3.85 4.85 -19.50
N ARG A 46 -4.67 5.65 -18.82
CA ARG A 46 -4.64 5.79 -17.36
C ARG A 46 -4.87 4.46 -16.63
N ALA A 47 -5.78 3.63 -17.14
CA ALA A 47 -6.06 2.30 -16.60
C ALA A 47 -4.90 1.33 -16.85
N TYR A 48 -4.19 1.44 -17.98
CA TYR A 48 -2.99 0.65 -18.23
C TYR A 48 -1.87 0.99 -17.25
N VAL A 49 -1.58 2.28 -17.04
CA VAL A 49 -0.59 2.72 -16.05
C VAL A 49 -0.98 2.22 -14.65
N ALA A 50 -2.25 2.35 -14.26
CA ALA A 50 -2.75 1.84 -12.98
C ALA A 50 -2.55 0.32 -12.84
N ALA A 51 -2.86 -0.45 -13.89
CA ALA A 51 -2.69 -1.90 -13.90
C ALA A 51 -1.20 -2.29 -13.80
N THR A 52 -0.31 -1.58 -14.48
CA THR A 52 1.14 -1.78 -14.34
C THR A 52 1.60 -1.52 -12.91
N ARG A 53 1.14 -0.44 -12.28
CA ARG A 53 1.47 -0.14 -10.87
C ARG A 53 0.93 -1.20 -9.92
N MET A 54 -0.30 -1.67 -10.15
CA MET A 54 -0.88 -2.77 -9.38
C MET A 54 -0.08 -4.07 -9.53
N ALA A 55 0.44 -4.36 -10.72
CA ALA A 55 1.28 -5.53 -10.95
C ALA A 55 2.63 -5.44 -10.20
N LEU A 56 3.21 -4.25 -10.07
CA LEU A 56 4.41 -4.05 -9.25
C LEU A 56 4.11 -4.15 -7.75
N LEU A 57 2.99 -3.61 -7.29
CA LEU A 57 2.54 -3.86 -5.91
C LEU A 57 2.42 -5.36 -5.63
N GLN A 58 1.91 -6.14 -6.59
CA GLN A 58 1.84 -7.59 -6.49
C GLN A 58 3.22 -8.27 -6.48
N SER A 59 4.23 -7.72 -7.15
CA SER A 59 5.59 -8.26 -7.07
C SER A 59 6.19 -8.07 -5.67
N GLU A 60 6.04 -6.89 -5.04
CA GLU A 60 6.54 -6.68 -3.67
C GLU A 60 5.88 -7.65 -2.66
N VAL A 61 4.58 -7.93 -2.84
CA VAL A 61 3.88 -8.97 -2.04
C VAL A 61 4.49 -10.36 -2.27
N SER A 62 4.92 -10.65 -3.48
CA SER A 62 5.55 -11.94 -3.82
C SER A 62 6.96 -12.04 -3.23
N GLU A 63 7.71 -10.93 -3.15
CA GLU A 63 9.01 -10.84 -2.50
C GLU A 63 8.89 -11.03 -0.97
N ALA A 64 7.93 -10.35 -0.34
CA ALA A 64 7.61 -10.59 1.08
C ALA A 64 7.28 -12.07 1.36
N LEU A 65 6.49 -12.71 0.47
CA LEU A 65 6.17 -14.12 0.59
C LEU A 65 7.41 -15.02 0.41
N GLN A 66 8.33 -14.65 -0.48
CA GLN A 66 9.59 -15.36 -0.64
C GLN A 66 10.44 -15.32 0.63
N GLU A 67 10.51 -14.17 1.30
CA GLU A 67 11.26 -14.02 2.56
C GLU A 67 10.66 -14.85 3.69
N ILE A 68 9.33 -14.99 3.73
CA ILE A 68 8.66 -15.91 4.65
C ILE A 68 9.00 -17.38 4.30
N ARG A 69 9.04 -17.72 3.01
CA ARG A 69 9.28 -19.09 2.54
C ARG A 69 10.73 -19.54 2.67
N SER A 70 11.70 -18.63 2.59
CA SER A 70 13.14 -18.94 2.60
C SER A 70 13.60 -19.64 3.89
N ARG A 71 12.84 -19.52 4.99
CA ARG A 71 13.12 -20.07 6.35
C ARG A 71 14.45 -19.62 6.94
N THR A 72 15.14 -18.68 6.33
CA THR A 72 16.34 -18.03 6.88
C THR A 72 15.97 -16.88 7.81
N LEU A 73 14.73 -16.39 7.67
CA LEU A 73 14.17 -15.32 8.47
C LEU A 73 13.51 -15.87 9.75
N ASP A 74 13.93 -15.34 10.90
CA ASP A 74 13.31 -15.67 12.20
C ASP A 74 11.99 -14.92 12.40
N LEU A 75 10.85 -15.58 12.17
CA LEU A 75 9.53 -14.96 12.30
C LEU A 75 9.13 -14.58 13.75
N ALA A 76 9.99 -14.81 14.74
CA ALA A 76 9.76 -14.33 16.10
C ALA A 76 9.72 -12.78 16.13
N PRO A 77 8.66 -12.16 16.70
CA PRO A 77 8.52 -10.70 16.72
C PRO A 77 9.68 -9.94 17.38
N ASP A 78 10.31 -10.54 18.38
CA ASP A 78 11.46 -10.01 19.11
C ASP A 78 12.79 -10.12 18.33
N ALA A 79 12.84 -10.94 17.29
CA ALA A 79 13.99 -11.07 16.40
C ALA A 79 13.94 -10.09 15.21
N ARG A 80 12.83 -9.36 15.03
CA ARG A 80 12.64 -8.42 13.91
C ARG A 80 13.53 -7.20 14.02
N ARG A 81 14.09 -6.78 12.89
CA ARG A 81 14.89 -5.56 12.77
C ARG A 81 14.31 -4.69 11.65
N PRO A 82 14.33 -3.35 11.79
CA PRO A 82 13.80 -2.47 10.75
C PRO A 82 14.42 -2.67 9.35
N ASP A 83 15.63 -3.22 9.29
CA ASP A 83 16.42 -3.46 8.08
C ASP A 83 16.43 -4.92 7.61
N ASP A 84 15.63 -5.80 8.23
CA ASP A 84 15.48 -7.17 7.73
C ASP A 84 14.65 -7.22 6.45
N ALA A 85 14.91 -8.23 5.62
CA ALA A 85 14.33 -8.33 4.28
C ALA A 85 12.79 -8.23 4.30
N LEU A 86 12.11 -9.00 5.16
CA LEU A 86 10.66 -8.92 5.27
C LEU A 86 10.15 -7.53 5.68
N SER A 87 10.85 -6.83 6.58
CA SER A 87 10.49 -5.48 7.01
C SER A 87 10.61 -4.47 5.86
N LEU A 88 11.64 -4.61 5.02
CA LEU A 88 11.81 -3.80 3.82
C LEU A 88 10.72 -4.08 2.79
N GLU A 89 10.39 -5.35 2.52
CA GLU A 89 9.31 -5.69 1.58
C GLU A 89 7.94 -5.17 2.04
N LEU A 90 7.64 -5.22 3.34
CA LEU A 90 6.41 -4.64 3.88
C LEU A 90 6.38 -3.11 3.74
N ALA A 91 7.53 -2.45 3.87
CA ALA A 91 7.64 -1.03 3.62
C ALA A 91 7.42 -0.69 2.14
N ASP A 92 7.97 -1.49 1.22
CA ASP A 92 7.76 -1.29 -0.22
C ASP A 92 6.29 -1.50 -0.62
N ILE A 93 5.60 -2.50 -0.07
CA ILE A 93 4.14 -2.67 -0.25
C ILE A 93 3.39 -1.41 0.18
N LEU A 94 3.74 -0.82 1.33
CA LEU A 94 3.11 0.40 1.81
C LEU A 94 3.39 1.57 0.87
N ILE A 95 4.64 1.78 0.46
CA ILE A 95 5.04 2.85 -0.46
C ILE A 95 4.30 2.74 -1.80
N ARG A 96 4.24 1.52 -2.37
CA ARG A 96 3.49 1.23 -3.61
C ARG A 96 2.00 1.50 -3.47
N THR A 97 1.43 1.19 -2.31
CA THR A 97 0.02 1.49 -2.01
C THR A 97 -0.22 3.00 -1.94
N LEU A 98 0.68 3.75 -1.32
CA LEU A 98 0.59 5.21 -1.20
C LEU A 98 0.76 5.91 -2.56
N GLU A 99 1.75 5.53 -3.36
CA GLU A 99 1.95 6.13 -4.69
C GLU A 99 0.77 5.85 -5.63
N LEU A 100 0.22 4.63 -5.58
CA LEU A 100 -0.86 4.21 -6.48
C LEU A 100 -2.18 4.87 -6.07
N SER A 101 -2.45 4.99 -4.77
CA SER A 101 -3.63 5.68 -4.27
C SER A 101 -3.61 7.17 -4.63
N GLU A 102 -2.47 7.86 -4.52
CA GLU A 102 -2.31 9.22 -5.02
C GLU A 102 -2.56 9.29 -6.53
N TYR A 103 -1.90 8.43 -7.31
CA TYR A 103 -2.05 8.40 -8.77
C TYR A 103 -3.52 8.21 -9.18
N LEU A 104 -4.27 7.36 -8.48
CA LEU A 104 -5.69 7.10 -8.73
C LEU A 104 -6.63 8.18 -8.17
N GLY A 105 -6.15 9.11 -7.35
CA GLY A 105 -6.98 10.11 -6.66
C GLY A 105 -7.84 9.52 -5.54
N VAL A 106 -7.42 8.41 -4.95
CA VAL A 106 -8.12 7.78 -3.83
C VAL A 106 -7.74 8.48 -2.53
N ASP A 107 -8.74 8.97 -1.78
CA ASP A 107 -8.51 9.38 -0.39
C ASP A 107 -8.37 8.14 0.50
N LEU A 108 -7.13 7.67 0.67
CA LEU A 108 -6.84 6.46 1.41
C LEU A 108 -7.14 6.65 2.91
N GLY A 109 -6.99 7.86 3.44
CA GLY A 109 -7.33 8.22 4.81
C GLY A 109 -8.82 8.04 5.10
N ALA A 110 -9.67 8.64 4.26
CA ALA A 110 -11.11 8.48 4.37
C ALA A 110 -11.54 7.02 4.19
N ALA A 111 -10.97 6.32 3.19
CA ALA A 111 -11.25 4.90 2.95
C ALA A 111 -10.89 4.03 4.17
N LEU A 112 -9.74 4.28 4.80
CA LEU A 112 -9.27 3.53 5.98
C LEU A 112 -10.17 3.75 7.19
N VAL A 113 -10.62 4.99 7.44
CA VAL A 113 -11.55 5.30 8.54
C VAL A 113 -12.89 4.61 8.32
N THR A 114 -13.47 4.70 7.12
CA THR A 114 -14.74 4.05 6.78
C THR A 114 -14.64 2.54 6.97
N LYS A 115 -13.61 1.90 6.38
CA LYS A 115 -13.43 0.44 6.45
C LYS A 115 -13.26 -0.04 7.90
N THR A 116 -12.51 0.70 8.70
CA THR A 116 -12.28 0.35 10.11
C THR A 116 -13.55 0.50 10.94
N ALA A 117 -14.32 1.56 10.72
CA ALA A 117 -15.60 1.76 11.41
C ALA A 117 -16.58 0.61 11.09
N GLU A 118 -16.65 0.18 9.83
CA GLU A 118 -17.44 -0.98 9.41
C GLU A 118 -16.97 -2.28 10.09
N THR A 119 -15.66 -2.56 10.11
CA THR A 119 -15.09 -3.74 10.79
C THR A 119 -15.38 -3.75 12.28
N LEU A 120 -15.21 -2.62 12.97
CA LEU A 120 -15.54 -2.49 14.39
C LEU A 120 -17.04 -2.63 14.67
N SER A 121 -17.90 -2.28 13.70
CA SER A 121 -19.35 -2.48 13.79
C SER A 121 -19.79 -3.93 13.55
N GLY A 122 -18.85 -4.83 13.21
CA GLY A 122 -19.09 -6.26 13.05
C GLY A 122 -19.00 -6.78 11.61
N TYR A 123 -18.33 -6.07 10.69
CA TYR A 123 -18.11 -6.58 9.33
C TYR A 123 -17.35 -7.92 9.35
N ARG A 124 -17.87 -8.89 8.58
CA ARG A 124 -17.31 -10.24 8.39
C ARG A 124 -16.92 -10.39 6.93
N HIS A 125 -15.63 -10.59 6.63
CA HIS A 125 -15.21 -11.00 5.29
C HIS A 125 -15.44 -12.51 5.14
N GLY A 126 -16.40 -12.92 4.31
CA GLY A 126 -16.71 -14.34 4.09
C GLY A 126 -17.17 -15.12 5.33
N GLY A 127 -17.55 -14.46 6.43
CA GLY A 127 -18.00 -15.11 7.67
C GLY A 127 -16.89 -15.63 8.60
N VAL A 128 -15.61 -15.47 8.24
CA VAL A 128 -14.48 -16.03 8.99
C VAL A 128 -13.75 -14.95 9.79
N ARG A 129 -13.39 -15.26 11.04
CA ARG A 129 -12.39 -14.52 11.82
C ARG A 129 -11.03 -15.10 11.47
N PHE A 130 -10.15 -14.28 10.90
CA PHE A 130 -8.72 -14.57 10.89
C PHE A 130 -8.12 -14.14 12.22
#